data_AF-A0A1H1X878-F1
#
_entry.id   AF-A0A1H1X878-F1
#
_cell.length_a   1.000
_cell.length_b   1.000
_cell.length_c   1.000
_cell.angle_alpha   90.00
_cell.angle_beta   90.00
_cell.angle_gamma   90.00
#
_symmetry.space_group_name_H-M   'P 1'
#
loop_
_entity.id
_entity.type
_entity.pdbx_description
1 polymer ?
#
loop_
_entity_poly.entity_id
_entity_poly.type
_entity_poly.pdbx_seq_one_letter_code
_entity_poly.pdbx_strand_id
1 'polypeptide(L)'
;MADGGALPGLQRIAGLVRSVRTPEFEGITFHEITSKSALNKVPAASHVPFRWTVNPYRGCSHACTYCLSGYAPISMADGSTIPLARVRPGDHVLGTRLEGRSRRLVRTQVLDHWRTSKPAFRVELDGGTSIVASGDHRFLTADGWKHVAPGGDDEPERPHLTTRDHLMGLRRSVVGAAVRPGDALAVSYVRAMDVELPMFDLTTGTGDFIAHGVVSHNCFARNTHTYLDLDAGDDFDRQVIVKVNVADVLRREVSRRTWAREHVAMGTNTDPYQRAEGRYRLMPGIIEALAGSGTPFSILTKGTLLRRDLPLLRRAAEDVPVGIGVSLALLDETLHRSVEPGTPTPKARLDLIRAVRAAGLPCTVLLAPILPGLTDSEKQLSALVAAVADAGATGISHIPLHLRPGAREWYLGWLEATRPDLLPLYQRLYHGGSYSHQRYRDWLRARVEPHLRRHRLRADDEPADEPADGTLDDRRRPLHGKRWGPRLTPEPAPAEPGQEALF
;
A
#
# COMPACT_ATOMS: atom_id res chain seq x y z
N MET A 1 14.93 -30.10 -13.28
CA MET A 1 13.87 -30.88 -12.62
C MET A 1 13.02 -29.89 -11.85
N ALA A 2 11.76 -29.75 -12.22
CA ALA A 2 10.83 -28.80 -11.60
C ALA A 2 10.45 -29.29 -10.20
N ASP A 3 10.64 -28.46 -9.17
CA ASP A 3 10.28 -28.81 -7.80
C ASP A 3 8.80 -28.48 -7.55
N GLY A 4 8.06 -29.48 -7.10
CA GLY A 4 6.60 -29.59 -7.13
C GLY A 4 5.88 -28.88 -5.98
N GLY A 5 6.05 -27.57 -5.88
CA GLY A 5 5.39 -26.73 -4.86
C GLY A 5 4.47 -25.62 -5.41
N ALA A 6 4.16 -25.63 -6.71
CA ALA A 6 3.31 -24.61 -7.33
C ALA A 6 1.82 -24.98 -7.18
N LEU A 7 1.02 -24.04 -6.64
CA LEU A 7 -0.45 -24.07 -6.72
C LEU A 7 -0.92 -24.16 -8.18
N PRO A 8 -2.20 -24.51 -8.45
CA PRO A 8 -2.79 -24.35 -9.78
C PRO A 8 -2.59 -22.94 -10.36
N GLY A 9 -2.61 -22.82 -11.69
CA GLY A 9 -2.37 -21.55 -12.40
C GLY A 9 -0.90 -21.11 -12.45
N LEU A 10 -0.11 -21.25 -11.38
CA LEU A 10 1.26 -20.72 -11.26
C LEU A 10 2.25 -21.27 -12.30
N GLN A 11 1.99 -22.46 -12.84
CA GLN A 11 2.75 -23.06 -13.94
C GLN A 11 2.56 -22.31 -15.29
N ARG A 12 1.62 -21.36 -15.38
CA ARG A 12 1.32 -20.56 -16.58
C ARG A 12 1.86 -19.12 -16.54
N ILE A 13 2.54 -18.70 -15.45
CA ILE A 13 3.14 -17.36 -15.39
C ILE A 13 4.31 -17.29 -16.37
N ALA A 14 4.10 -16.61 -17.51
CA ALA A 14 5.12 -16.44 -18.53
C ALA A 14 6.37 -15.76 -17.96
N GLY A 15 7.52 -16.43 -18.09
CA GLY A 15 8.80 -15.91 -17.62
C GLY A 15 9.04 -16.04 -16.12
N LEU A 16 8.25 -16.83 -15.38
CA LEU A 16 8.53 -17.14 -13.97
C LEU A 16 9.94 -17.68 -13.78
N VAL A 17 10.73 -16.99 -12.96
CA VAL A 17 12.08 -17.40 -12.57
C VAL A 17 11.99 -18.23 -11.30
N ARG A 18 11.35 -17.69 -10.26
CA ARG A 18 11.15 -18.36 -8.97
C ARG A 18 10.11 -17.62 -8.14
N SER A 19 9.54 -18.34 -7.17
CA SER A 19 8.72 -17.76 -6.11
C SER A 19 9.57 -17.68 -4.84
N VAL A 20 9.73 -16.48 -4.28
CA VAL A 20 10.54 -16.21 -3.10
C VAL A 20 9.63 -15.78 -1.96
N ARG A 21 9.59 -16.59 -0.90
CA ARG A 21 9.06 -16.15 0.40
C ARG A 21 10.22 -15.66 1.21
N THR A 22 10.15 -14.41 1.65
CA THR A 22 11.26 -13.78 2.37
C THR A 22 10.82 -13.48 3.79
N PRO A 23 11.66 -13.78 4.80
CA PRO A 23 11.32 -13.50 6.18
C PRO A 23 10.92 -12.03 6.42
N GLU A 24 11.57 -11.07 5.75
CA GLU A 24 11.30 -9.62 5.88
C GLU A 24 9.91 -9.17 5.40
N PHE A 25 9.19 -10.06 4.72
CA PHE A 25 7.84 -9.81 4.21
C PHE A 25 6.93 -11.00 4.55
N GLU A 26 7.15 -11.61 5.72
CA GLU A 26 6.40 -12.66 6.41
C GLU A 26 4.95 -12.92 5.93
N GLY A 27 4.81 -13.68 4.85
CA GLY A 27 3.51 -14.02 4.24
C GLY A 27 3.45 -13.68 2.74
N ILE A 28 4.05 -12.57 2.33
CA ILE A 28 4.27 -12.27 0.92
C ILE A 28 5.22 -13.29 0.30
N THR A 29 4.71 -13.86 -0.77
CA THR A 29 5.42 -14.56 -1.82
C THR A 29 5.68 -13.58 -2.96
N PHE A 30 6.94 -13.34 -3.26
CA PHE A 30 7.35 -12.61 -4.44
C PHE A 30 7.49 -13.59 -5.61
N HIS A 31 6.76 -13.38 -6.69
CA HIS A 31 6.98 -14.11 -7.93
C HIS A 31 7.95 -13.32 -8.80
N GLU A 32 9.22 -13.70 -8.77
CA GLU A 32 10.22 -13.10 -9.63
C GLU A 32 10.02 -13.61 -11.05
N ILE A 33 9.79 -12.68 -11.97
CA ILE A 33 9.57 -12.97 -13.39
C ILE A 33 10.57 -12.20 -14.25
N THR A 34 10.89 -12.76 -15.41
CA THR A 34 11.48 -12.02 -16.52
C THR A 34 10.38 -11.46 -17.41
N SER A 35 10.49 -10.17 -17.70
CA SER A 35 9.61 -9.49 -18.64
C SER A 35 10.25 -9.42 -20.03
N LYS A 36 9.44 -9.51 -21.08
CA LYS A 36 9.89 -9.26 -22.47
C LYS A 36 9.89 -7.77 -22.82
N SER A 37 9.12 -6.98 -22.09
CA SER A 37 8.97 -5.54 -22.26
C SER A 37 8.77 -4.85 -20.92
N ALA A 38 9.38 -3.68 -20.75
CA ALA A 38 9.26 -2.84 -19.56
C ALA A 38 8.26 -1.70 -19.78
N LEU A 39 8.27 -1.11 -20.99
CA LEU A 39 7.38 -0.04 -21.40
C LEU A 39 5.97 -0.56 -21.73
N ASN A 40 4.96 0.05 -21.11
CA ASN A 40 3.55 -0.25 -21.38
C ASN A 40 2.91 0.98 -22.00
N LYS A 41 2.30 0.81 -23.18
CA LYS A 41 1.61 1.90 -23.87
C LYS A 41 0.29 2.19 -23.15
N VAL A 42 0.06 3.46 -22.87
CA VAL A 42 -1.20 3.94 -22.30
C VAL A 42 -2.22 4.09 -23.44
N PRO A 43 -3.43 3.53 -23.29
CA PRO A 43 -4.50 3.69 -24.27
C PRO A 43 -4.84 5.16 -24.54
N ALA A 44 -5.29 5.46 -25.76
CA ALA A 44 -5.68 6.83 -26.11
C ALA A 44 -6.88 7.32 -25.27
N ALA A 45 -7.76 6.40 -24.86
CA ALA A 45 -8.95 6.69 -24.05
C ALA A 45 -8.64 7.08 -22.60
N SER A 46 -7.40 6.94 -22.14
CA SER A 46 -7.03 7.11 -20.73
C SER A 46 -7.04 8.55 -20.21
N HIS A 47 -7.18 9.55 -21.09
CA HIS A 47 -7.18 10.99 -20.76
C HIS A 47 -6.06 11.47 -19.81
N VAL A 48 -4.90 10.82 -19.83
CA VAL A 48 -3.69 11.22 -19.07
C VAL A 48 -2.64 11.86 -20.00
N PRO A 49 -1.77 12.75 -19.48
CA PRO A 49 -0.85 13.53 -20.31
C PRO A 49 0.41 12.76 -20.76
N PHE A 50 0.47 11.44 -20.56
CA PHE A 50 1.61 10.60 -20.91
C PHE A 50 1.15 9.38 -21.73
N ARG A 51 2.05 8.84 -22.55
CA ARG A 51 1.78 7.71 -23.47
C ARG A 51 2.40 6.39 -23.03
N TRP A 52 3.31 6.43 -22.06
CA TRP A 52 4.07 5.26 -21.64
C TRP A 52 4.15 5.16 -20.12
N THR A 53 4.17 3.92 -19.62
CA THR A 53 4.38 3.64 -18.20
C THR A 53 5.36 2.51 -17.98
N VAL A 54 6.05 2.53 -16.84
CA VAL A 54 6.86 1.42 -16.35
C VAL A 54 6.33 1.00 -14.99
N ASN A 55 6.07 -0.31 -14.85
CA ASN A 55 5.59 -0.91 -13.61
C ASN A 55 6.53 -2.07 -13.24
N PRO A 56 7.44 -1.88 -12.26
CA PRO A 56 8.37 -2.92 -11.81
C PRO A 56 7.68 -4.02 -10.99
N TYR A 57 6.56 -3.69 -10.35
CA TYR A 57 5.80 -4.56 -9.45
C TYR A 57 4.37 -4.78 -9.96
N ARG A 58 3.75 -5.89 -9.57
CA ARG A 58 2.29 -6.14 -9.64
C ARG A 58 1.88 -6.76 -8.30
N GLY A 59 0.89 -6.20 -7.60
CA GLY A 59 0.72 -6.47 -6.15
C GLY A 59 1.05 -5.23 -5.30
N CYS A 60 0.44 -5.06 -4.12
CA CYS A 60 0.72 -3.94 -3.21
C CYS A 60 0.85 -4.39 -1.75
N SER A 61 2.01 -4.12 -1.14
CA SER A 61 2.40 -4.52 0.22
C SER A 61 1.92 -3.56 1.33
N HIS A 62 0.75 -2.93 1.13
CA HIS A 62 0.26 -1.73 1.85
C HIS A 62 -1.15 -1.85 2.49
N ALA A 63 -1.48 -2.98 3.12
CA ALA A 63 -2.56 -3.04 4.12
C ALA A 63 -2.24 -4.07 5.22
N CYS A 64 -2.89 -3.95 6.38
CA CYS A 64 -2.49 -4.62 7.63
C CYS A 64 -3.65 -5.28 8.41
N THR A 65 -3.40 -6.43 9.07
CA THR A 65 -4.45 -7.42 9.37
C THR A 65 -4.48 -8.03 10.76
N TYR A 66 -3.40 -8.40 11.45
CA TYR A 66 -3.52 -9.21 12.69
C TYR A 66 -2.91 -8.46 13.88
N CYS A 67 -3.51 -8.49 15.09
CA CYS A 67 -3.12 -7.61 16.21
C CYS A 67 -3.40 -8.18 17.63
N LEU A 68 -2.57 -7.79 18.61
CA LEU A 68 -2.70 -8.10 20.06
C LEU A 68 -2.65 -6.85 20.94
N SER A 69 -3.16 -6.89 22.16
CA SER A 69 -3.00 -5.78 23.13
C SER A 69 -1.52 -5.46 23.39
N GLY A 70 -1.19 -4.18 23.58
CA GLY A 70 0.18 -3.75 23.86
C GLY A 70 0.78 -4.31 25.16
N TYR A 71 -0.07 -4.79 26.07
CA TYR A 71 0.34 -5.44 27.30
C TYR A 71 0.60 -6.95 27.14
N ALA A 72 0.36 -7.51 25.94
CA ALA A 72 0.59 -8.91 25.68
C ALA A 72 2.05 -9.27 26.01
N PRO A 73 2.30 -10.21 26.93
CA PRO A 73 3.63 -10.65 27.28
C PRO A 73 4.23 -11.45 26.12
N ILE A 74 5.33 -10.93 25.55
CA ILE A 74 6.08 -11.57 24.48
C ILE A 74 7.28 -12.30 25.06
N SER A 75 7.44 -13.57 24.72
CA SER A 75 8.59 -14.36 25.16
C SER A 75 9.83 -13.96 24.36
N MET A 76 10.80 -13.37 25.05
CA MET A 76 12.07 -12.94 24.47
C MET A 76 13.02 -14.14 24.32
N ALA A 77 13.96 -14.05 23.38
CA ALA A 77 14.90 -15.13 23.11
C ALA A 77 15.89 -15.40 24.25
N ASP A 78 16.06 -14.47 25.19
CA ASP A 78 16.88 -14.59 26.40
C ASP A 78 16.13 -15.25 27.57
N GLY A 79 14.88 -15.67 27.36
CA GLY A 79 14.01 -16.26 28.38
C GLY A 79 13.26 -15.24 29.23
N SER A 80 13.49 -13.94 29.03
CA SER A 80 12.69 -12.88 29.64
C SER A 80 11.34 -12.73 28.93
N THR A 81 10.48 -11.88 29.48
CA THR A 81 9.19 -11.54 28.89
C THR A 81 8.96 -10.05 29.01
N ILE A 82 8.61 -9.40 27.91
CA ILE A 82 8.30 -7.97 27.89
C ILE A 82 6.93 -7.72 27.25
N PRO A 83 6.24 -6.63 27.58
CA PRO A 83 5.02 -6.23 26.88
C PRO A 83 5.29 -6.00 25.39
N LEU A 84 4.37 -6.42 24.52
CA LEU A 84 4.44 -6.26 23.07
C LEU A 84 4.74 -4.82 22.66
N ALA A 85 4.08 -3.84 23.29
CA ALA A 85 4.31 -2.42 23.02
C ALA A 85 5.76 -1.94 23.27
N ARG A 86 6.58 -2.70 24.01
CA ARG A 86 7.99 -2.40 24.28
C ARG A 86 8.95 -3.11 23.34
N VAL A 87 8.49 -4.12 22.59
CA VAL A 87 9.31 -4.78 21.58
C VAL A 87 9.69 -3.77 20.49
N ARG A 88 10.88 -3.89 19.93
CA ARG A 88 11.40 -3.04 18.86
C ARG A 88 11.95 -3.88 17.70
N PRO A 89 11.91 -3.38 16.46
CA PRO A 89 12.65 -3.99 15.37
C PRO A 89 14.13 -4.13 15.74
N GLY A 90 14.70 -5.30 15.49
CA GLY A 90 16.05 -5.67 15.92
C GLY A 90 16.10 -6.55 17.17
N ASP A 91 15.06 -6.53 18.02
CA ASP A 91 14.96 -7.41 19.18
C ASP A 91 14.88 -8.88 18.76
N HIS A 92 15.17 -9.79 19.69
CA HIS A 92 15.05 -11.23 19.45
C HIS A 92 14.00 -11.84 20.36
N VAL A 93 13.02 -12.49 19.74
CA VAL A 93 11.89 -13.14 20.41
C VAL A 93 11.88 -14.64 20.11
N LEU A 94 10.97 -15.37 20.74
CA LEU A 94 10.69 -16.76 20.40
C LEU A 94 9.60 -16.81 19.34
N GLY A 95 9.90 -17.54 18.27
CA GLY A 95 8.94 -18.05 17.29
C GLY A 95 9.04 -19.56 17.23
N THR A 96 8.55 -20.16 16.16
CA THR A 96 8.53 -21.61 16.01
C THR A 96 9.07 -22.10 14.68
N ARG A 97 9.54 -23.35 14.68
CA ARG A 97 9.95 -24.08 13.47
C ARG A 97 9.44 -25.50 13.55
N LEU A 98 8.97 -26.03 12.42
CA LEU A 98 8.60 -27.44 12.33
C LEU A 98 9.86 -28.28 12.14
N GLU A 99 10.07 -29.27 13.01
CA GLU A 99 11.15 -30.24 12.95
C GLU A 99 10.56 -31.66 12.95
N GLY A 100 10.56 -32.31 11.79
CA GLY A 100 9.84 -33.58 11.61
C GLY A 100 8.34 -33.42 11.86
N ARG A 101 7.81 -34.14 12.84
CA ARG A 101 6.38 -34.09 13.22
C ARG A 101 6.10 -33.14 14.40
N SER A 102 7.10 -32.42 14.90
CA SER A 102 6.97 -31.61 16.11
C SER A 102 7.45 -30.19 15.88
N ARG A 103 6.69 -29.21 16.38
CA ARG A 103 7.05 -27.81 16.33
C ARG A 103 7.91 -27.47 17.54
N ARG A 104 9.01 -26.74 17.34
CA ARG A 104 9.91 -26.31 18.42
C ARG A 104 10.06 -24.81 18.48
N LEU A 105 10.30 -24.30 19.68
CA LEU A 105 10.62 -22.90 19.89
C LEU A 105 12.01 -22.58 19.36
N VAL A 106 12.13 -21.51 18.57
CA VAL A 106 13.40 -21.04 18.01
C VAL A 106 13.54 -19.54 18.22
N ARG A 107 14.79 -19.08 18.33
CA ARG A 107 15.12 -17.65 18.31
C ARG A 107 14.81 -17.08 16.93
N THR A 108 14.13 -15.94 16.90
CA THR A 108 13.82 -15.19 15.69
C THR A 108 14.01 -13.69 15.94
N GLN A 109 14.37 -12.94 14.90
CA GLN A 109 14.52 -11.48 15.00
C GLN A 109 13.18 -10.81 14.72
N VAL A 110 12.87 -9.75 15.46
CA VAL A 110 11.75 -8.85 15.17
C VAL A 110 12.16 -7.93 14.01
N LEU A 111 11.44 -8.00 12.91
CA LEU A 111 11.73 -7.28 11.67
C LEU A 111 10.96 -5.97 11.57
N ASP A 112 9.76 -5.93 12.13
CA ASP A 112 8.91 -4.74 12.18
C ASP A 112 7.99 -4.80 13.41
N HIS A 113 7.50 -3.66 13.88
CA HIS A 113 6.57 -3.57 15.02
C HIS A 113 5.75 -2.29 14.90
N TRP A 114 4.43 -2.43 14.91
CA TRP A 114 3.52 -1.31 14.69
C TRP A 114 2.29 -1.40 15.59
N ARG A 115 1.51 -0.32 15.57
CA ARG A 115 0.30 -0.16 16.39
C ARG A 115 -0.90 0.18 15.50
N THR A 116 -2.02 -0.48 15.74
CA THR A 116 -3.34 -0.21 15.16
C THR A 116 -4.37 0.00 16.29
N SER A 117 -5.60 0.40 15.95
CA SER A 117 -6.73 0.39 16.88
C SER A 117 -7.79 -0.53 16.29
N LYS A 118 -8.32 -1.47 17.08
CA LYS A 118 -9.30 -2.46 16.61
C LYS A 118 -10.29 -2.85 17.71
N PRO A 119 -11.48 -3.34 17.35
CA PRO A 119 -12.39 -4.00 18.29
C PRO A 119 -11.67 -5.14 19.01
N ALA A 120 -11.74 -5.12 20.34
CA ALA A 120 -11.06 -6.07 21.19
C ALA A 120 -11.93 -7.28 21.47
N PHE A 121 -11.31 -8.45 21.33
CA PHE A 121 -11.83 -9.72 21.79
C PHE A 121 -10.97 -10.21 22.94
N ARG A 122 -11.64 -10.76 23.94
CA ARG A 122 -11.01 -11.47 25.05
C ARG A 122 -11.13 -12.96 24.79
N VAL A 123 -10.00 -13.64 24.83
CA VAL A 123 -9.89 -15.10 24.84
C VAL A 123 -9.39 -15.49 26.23
N GLU A 124 -10.16 -16.26 26.97
CA GLU A 124 -9.72 -16.83 28.24
C GLU A 124 -9.39 -18.30 28.06
N LEU A 125 -8.28 -18.75 28.65
CA LEU A 125 -7.89 -20.16 28.68
C LEU A 125 -8.14 -20.76 30.07
N ASP A 126 -8.44 -22.05 30.14
CA ASP A 126 -8.71 -22.77 31.40
C ASP A 126 -7.56 -22.66 32.43
N GLY A 127 -6.34 -22.41 31.94
CA GLY A 127 -5.17 -22.15 32.77
C GLY A 127 -5.14 -20.80 33.50
N GLY A 128 -6.14 -19.94 33.30
CA GLY A 128 -6.23 -18.57 33.84
C GLY A 128 -5.55 -17.51 32.98
N THR A 129 -5.16 -17.84 31.74
CA THR A 129 -4.52 -16.89 30.82
C THR A 129 -5.58 -16.09 30.07
N SER A 130 -5.56 -14.76 30.26
CA SER A 130 -6.39 -13.82 29.52
C SER A 130 -5.60 -13.19 28.37
N ILE A 131 -6.12 -13.33 27.15
CA ILE A 131 -5.55 -12.78 25.93
C ILE A 131 -6.51 -11.74 25.35
N VAL A 132 -5.98 -10.56 25.02
CA VAL A 132 -6.74 -9.52 24.34
C VAL A 132 -6.17 -9.33 22.93
N ALA A 133 -6.99 -9.60 21.93
CA ALA A 133 -6.60 -9.66 20.53
C ALA A 133 -7.67 -9.03 19.62
N SER A 134 -7.33 -8.75 18.37
CA SER A 134 -8.32 -8.41 17.36
C SER A 134 -9.04 -9.67 16.87
N GLY A 135 -10.28 -9.54 16.39
CA GLY A 135 -11.08 -10.71 15.97
C GLY A 135 -10.48 -11.48 14.79
N ASP A 136 -9.67 -10.81 13.97
CA ASP A 136 -8.92 -11.36 12.84
C ASP A 136 -7.56 -11.96 13.25
N HIS A 137 -7.07 -11.74 14.47
CA HIS A 137 -5.84 -12.38 14.94
C HIS A 137 -5.99 -13.91 14.92
N ARG A 138 -4.89 -14.64 14.69
CA ARG A 138 -4.92 -16.11 14.63
C ARG A 138 -3.98 -16.74 15.64
N PHE A 139 -4.46 -17.80 16.26
CA PHE A 139 -3.67 -18.68 17.11
C PHE A 139 -3.56 -20.06 16.48
N LEU A 140 -2.43 -20.73 16.72
CA LEU A 140 -2.26 -22.11 16.28
C LEU A 140 -2.96 -23.05 17.27
N THR A 141 -3.78 -23.96 16.76
CA THR A 141 -4.39 -25.07 17.51
C THR A 141 -3.87 -26.41 17.00
N ALA A 142 -4.29 -27.51 17.63
CA ALA A 142 -3.98 -28.86 17.14
C ALA A 142 -4.51 -29.12 15.71
N ASP A 143 -5.61 -28.45 15.33
CA ASP A 143 -6.28 -28.58 14.03
C ASP A 143 -5.83 -27.52 13.01
N GLY A 144 -4.89 -26.65 13.37
CA GLY A 144 -4.34 -25.62 12.49
C GLY A 144 -4.60 -24.20 12.99
N TRP A 145 -4.44 -23.22 12.10
CA TRP A 145 -4.62 -21.80 12.45
C TRP A 145 -6.10 -21.44 12.51
N LYS A 146 -6.53 -20.84 13.62
CA LYS A 146 -7.90 -20.38 13.83
C LYS A 146 -7.93 -18.90 14.20
N HIS A 147 -8.87 -18.17 13.64
CA HIS A 147 -9.13 -16.77 13.98
C HIS A 147 -9.72 -16.66 15.39
N VAL A 148 -9.52 -15.52 16.05
CA VAL A 148 -10.12 -15.29 17.37
C VAL A 148 -11.64 -15.30 17.28
N ALA A 149 -12.20 -14.59 16.31
CA ALA A 149 -13.63 -14.49 16.10
C ALA A 149 -14.04 -15.04 14.72
N PRO A 150 -15.30 -15.48 14.56
CA PRO A 150 -15.86 -15.71 13.24
C PRO A 150 -15.73 -14.44 12.37
N GLY A 151 -15.94 -14.60 11.06
CA GLY A 151 -16.15 -13.45 10.20
C GLY A 151 -17.39 -12.67 10.64
N GLY A 152 -17.54 -11.44 10.14
CA GLY A 152 -18.82 -10.74 10.29
C GLY A 152 -19.98 -11.53 9.67
N ASP A 153 -21.21 -11.12 9.96
CA ASP A 153 -22.42 -11.83 9.49
C ASP A 153 -22.49 -11.98 7.96
N ASP A 154 -21.76 -11.14 7.22
CA ASP A 154 -21.64 -11.14 5.74
C ASP A 154 -20.32 -11.73 5.20
N GLU A 155 -19.45 -12.28 6.06
CA GLU A 155 -18.20 -12.93 5.66
C GLU A 155 -18.36 -14.46 5.49
N PRO A 156 -17.65 -15.10 4.54
CA PRO A 156 -17.60 -16.55 4.48
C PRO A 156 -17.15 -17.13 5.82
N GLU A 157 -17.78 -18.23 6.23
CA GLU A 157 -17.44 -18.90 7.48
C GLU A 157 -15.94 -19.26 7.49
N ARG A 158 -15.22 -18.69 8.45
CA ARG A 158 -13.79 -18.93 8.63
C ARG A 158 -13.55 -19.78 9.86
N PRO A 159 -12.52 -20.66 9.85
CA PRO A 159 -12.10 -21.36 11.05
C PRO A 159 -11.77 -20.35 12.15
N HIS A 160 -12.49 -20.45 13.26
CA HIS A 160 -12.37 -19.57 14.41
C HIS A 160 -12.32 -20.38 15.69
N LEU A 161 -11.83 -19.75 16.76
CA LEU A 161 -11.71 -20.36 18.07
C LEU A 161 -13.09 -20.64 18.66
N THR A 162 -13.24 -21.85 19.16
CA THR A 162 -14.39 -22.31 19.93
C THR A 162 -13.91 -22.91 21.24
N THR A 163 -14.82 -23.20 22.17
CA THR A 163 -14.47 -23.85 23.44
C THR A 163 -13.98 -25.29 23.31
N ARG A 164 -13.97 -25.84 22.09
CA ARG A 164 -13.40 -27.16 21.78
C ARG A 164 -11.91 -27.10 21.43
N ASP A 165 -11.37 -25.89 21.27
CA ASP A 165 -10.02 -25.68 20.79
C ASP A 165 -8.99 -25.64 21.92
N HIS A 166 -7.84 -26.26 21.67
CA HIS A 166 -6.64 -26.14 22.50
C HIS A 166 -5.57 -25.37 21.73
N LEU A 167 -5.10 -24.27 22.32
CA LEU A 167 -4.02 -23.50 21.73
C LEU A 167 -2.68 -24.25 21.89
N MET A 168 -1.80 -24.07 20.91
CA MET A 168 -0.45 -24.61 20.91
C MET A 168 0.47 -23.66 21.66
N GLY A 169 1.18 -24.15 22.67
CA GLY A 169 2.01 -23.28 23.51
C GLY A 169 2.80 -24.00 24.59
N LEU A 170 3.48 -23.22 25.42
CA LEU A 170 4.23 -23.67 26.59
C LEU A 170 4.20 -22.57 27.66
N ARG A 171 3.86 -22.93 28.91
CA ARG A 171 3.92 -21.97 30.04
C ARG A 171 5.33 -21.44 30.32
N ARG A 172 6.36 -22.21 29.99
CA ARG A 172 7.77 -21.77 30.02
C ARG A 172 8.37 -21.93 28.63
N SER A 173 8.52 -20.82 27.93
CA SER A 173 9.01 -20.78 26.57
C SER A 173 10.54 -20.68 26.59
N VAL A 174 11.22 -21.80 26.33
CA VAL A 174 12.69 -21.87 26.22
C VAL A 174 13.03 -22.38 24.82
N VAL A 175 14.09 -21.82 24.22
CA VAL A 175 14.59 -22.27 22.91
C VAL A 175 14.78 -23.80 22.90
N GLY A 176 14.31 -24.46 21.85
CA GLY A 176 14.39 -25.92 21.66
C GLY A 176 13.24 -26.72 22.29
N ALA A 177 12.40 -26.11 23.14
CA ALA A 177 11.26 -26.79 23.73
C ALA A 177 10.19 -27.13 22.66
N ALA A 178 9.58 -28.32 22.79
CA ALA A 178 8.55 -28.78 21.87
C ALA A 178 7.19 -28.14 22.21
N VAL A 179 6.56 -27.50 21.22
CA VAL A 179 5.24 -26.90 21.34
C VAL A 179 4.18 -27.99 21.28
N ARG A 180 3.28 -28.03 22.27
CA ARG A 180 2.20 -29.01 22.38
C ARG A 180 0.91 -28.34 22.83
N PRO A 181 -0.26 -28.93 22.54
CA PRO A 181 -1.48 -28.52 23.23
C PRO A 181 -1.40 -28.99 24.70
N GLY A 182 -2.15 -28.35 25.57
CA GLY A 182 -2.32 -28.78 26.96
C GLY A 182 -3.67 -28.37 27.51
N ASP A 183 -4.13 -29.03 28.58
CA ASP A 183 -5.46 -28.78 29.16
C ASP A 183 -5.59 -27.33 29.66
N ALA A 184 -4.52 -26.77 30.23
CA ALA A 184 -4.47 -25.37 30.64
C ALA A 184 -4.51 -24.37 29.47
N LEU A 185 -4.43 -24.82 28.22
CA LEU A 185 -4.51 -24.01 27.00
C LEU A 185 -5.81 -24.26 26.23
N ALA A 186 -6.77 -24.99 26.81
CA ALA A 186 -8.12 -25.08 26.31
C ALA A 186 -8.79 -23.70 26.35
N VAL A 187 -9.50 -23.34 25.28
CA VAL A 187 -10.26 -22.10 25.20
C VAL A 187 -11.51 -22.23 26.07
N SER A 188 -11.59 -21.44 27.13
CA SER A 188 -12.74 -21.42 28.03
C SER A 188 -13.89 -20.59 27.45
N TYR A 189 -13.57 -19.42 26.88
CA TYR A 189 -14.50 -18.61 26.11
C TYR A 189 -13.77 -17.59 25.23
N VAL A 190 -14.49 -17.10 24.23
CA VAL A 190 -14.13 -15.93 23.42
C VAL A 190 -15.28 -14.94 23.46
N ARG A 191 -15.00 -13.67 23.75
CA ARG A 191 -16.04 -12.63 23.82
C ARG A 191 -15.53 -11.30 23.26
N ALA A 192 -16.38 -10.61 22.49
CA ALA A 192 -16.17 -9.20 22.20
C ALA A 192 -16.16 -8.39 23.51
N MET A 193 -15.25 -7.43 23.61
CA MET A 193 -15.15 -6.53 24.77
C MET A 193 -15.93 -5.23 24.58
N ASP A 194 -16.57 -5.05 23.42
CA ASP A 194 -17.32 -3.84 23.03
C ASP A 194 -16.53 -2.54 23.18
N VAL A 195 -15.20 -2.63 23.02
CA VAL A 195 -14.27 -1.50 23.05
C VAL A 195 -13.24 -1.65 21.95
N GLU A 196 -12.82 -0.53 21.36
CA GLU A 196 -11.62 -0.49 20.54
C GLU A 196 -10.41 -0.19 21.39
N LEU A 197 -9.33 -0.95 21.17
CA LEU A 197 -8.08 -0.78 21.92
C LEU A 197 -6.90 -0.53 20.98
N PRO A 198 -5.91 0.27 21.42
CA PRO A 198 -4.56 0.24 20.88
C PRO A 198 -3.99 -1.18 20.89
N MET A 199 -3.85 -1.78 19.71
CA MET A 199 -3.25 -3.09 19.52
C MET A 199 -1.97 -2.96 18.72
N PHE A 200 -1.12 -3.97 18.84
CA PHE A 200 0.21 -4.02 18.32
C PHE A 200 0.38 -5.35 17.59
N ASP A 201 1.24 -5.35 16.60
CA ASP A 201 1.70 -6.58 15.97
C ASP A 201 3.16 -6.39 15.58
N LEU A 202 3.86 -7.50 15.42
CA LEU A 202 5.24 -7.51 15.03
C LEU A 202 5.46 -8.53 13.92
N THR A 203 6.43 -8.25 13.06
CA THR A 203 6.89 -9.21 12.06
C THR A 203 8.10 -9.94 12.63
N THR A 204 8.17 -11.25 12.52
CA THR A 204 9.38 -12.02 12.86
C THR A 204 9.95 -12.73 11.64
N GLY A 205 11.12 -13.36 11.80
CA GLY A 205 11.68 -14.21 10.77
C GLY A 205 10.99 -15.58 10.60
N THR A 206 10.00 -15.93 11.44
CA THR A 206 9.46 -17.31 11.53
C THR A 206 8.02 -17.50 11.04
N GLY A 207 7.24 -16.45 10.76
CA GLY A 207 5.81 -16.58 10.46
C GLY A 207 4.92 -16.55 11.72
N ASP A 208 5.52 -16.34 12.90
CA ASP A 208 4.86 -16.43 14.21
C ASP A 208 5.73 -15.86 15.34
N PHE A 209 5.12 -15.67 16.51
CA PHE A 209 5.80 -15.39 17.77
C PHE A 209 5.04 -15.98 18.96
N ILE A 210 5.68 -16.02 20.12
CA ILE A 210 5.04 -16.47 21.37
C ILE A 210 4.53 -15.26 22.17
N ALA A 211 3.22 -15.14 22.24
CA ALA A 211 2.52 -14.20 23.11
C ALA A 211 1.68 -14.97 24.13
N HIS A 212 1.69 -14.56 25.39
CA HIS A 212 0.95 -15.26 26.46
C HIS A 212 1.31 -16.76 26.58
N GLY A 213 2.50 -17.15 26.13
CA GLY A 213 2.94 -18.55 26.09
C GLY A 213 2.29 -19.39 24.99
N VAL A 214 1.54 -18.80 24.06
CA VAL A 214 0.90 -19.47 22.92
C VAL A 214 1.40 -18.94 21.58
N VAL A 215 1.34 -19.78 20.56
CA VAL A 215 1.82 -19.45 19.21
C VAL A 215 0.80 -18.51 18.52
N SER A 216 1.27 -17.30 18.22
CA SER A 216 0.50 -16.20 17.63
C SER A 216 0.96 -15.93 16.19
N HIS A 217 0.04 -15.51 15.33
CA HIS A 217 0.26 -15.23 13.90
C HIS A 217 0.40 -13.71 13.60
N ASN A 218 0.99 -13.35 12.44
CA ASN A 218 1.36 -11.97 12.06
C ASN A 218 0.91 -11.55 10.61
N CYS A 219 0.86 -10.25 10.32
CA CYS A 219 -0.01 -9.51 9.36
C CYS A 219 0.37 -9.36 7.84
N PHE A 220 -0.62 -9.42 6.89
CA PHE A 220 -0.65 -8.81 5.51
C PHE A 220 -2.07 -8.72 4.85
N ALA A 221 -2.37 -7.74 3.96
CA ALA A 221 -3.70 -7.50 3.29
C ALA A 221 -3.65 -6.78 1.88
N ARG A 222 -4.81 -6.37 1.26
CA ARG A 222 -5.50 -7.01 0.09
C ARG A 222 -5.75 -6.23 -1.26
N ASN A 223 -6.23 -6.99 -2.29
CA ASN A 223 -6.91 -6.69 -3.59
C ASN A 223 -6.18 -5.92 -4.76
N THR A 224 -5.95 -6.60 -5.93
CA THR A 224 -6.23 -6.18 -7.36
C THR A 224 -5.88 -7.26 -8.47
N HIS A 225 -5.45 -8.51 -8.21
CA HIS A 225 -4.51 -9.23 -9.13
C HIS A 225 -5.04 -9.89 -10.46
N THR A 226 -6.27 -9.67 -10.87
CA THR A 226 -7.18 -10.58 -11.63
C THR A 226 -6.87 -11.02 -13.08
N TYR A 227 -5.65 -10.87 -13.63
CA TYR A 227 -5.36 -11.26 -15.04
C TYR A 227 -4.63 -12.61 -15.21
N LEU A 228 -4.52 -13.41 -14.14
CA LEU A 228 -3.69 -14.62 -14.12
C LEU A 228 -4.42 -15.87 -13.55
N ASP A 229 -5.75 -15.91 -13.60
CA ASP A 229 -6.59 -16.95 -12.96
C ASP A 229 -6.39 -17.07 -11.43
N LEU A 230 -6.18 -15.93 -10.74
CA LEU A 230 -6.08 -15.85 -9.27
C LEU A 230 -7.04 -14.80 -8.71
N ASP A 231 -7.63 -15.08 -7.54
CA ASP A 231 -8.79 -14.38 -6.98
C ASP A 231 -8.46 -12.94 -6.52
N ALA A 232 -9.45 -12.04 -6.62
CA ALA A 232 -9.37 -10.63 -6.22
C ALA A 232 -9.29 -10.44 -4.69
N GLY A 233 -9.51 -11.51 -3.93
CA GLY A 233 -9.34 -11.63 -2.48
C GLY A 233 -7.87 -11.81 -2.02
N ASP A 234 -7.62 -12.90 -1.28
CA ASP A 234 -6.40 -13.14 -0.46
C ASP A 234 -5.08 -13.03 -1.25
N ASP A 235 -5.09 -13.38 -2.52
CA ASP A 235 -3.87 -13.51 -3.32
C ASP A 235 -3.14 -12.19 -3.57
N PHE A 236 -3.80 -11.03 -3.51
CA PHE A 236 -3.09 -9.75 -3.60
C PHE A 236 -2.54 -9.26 -2.25
N ASP A 237 -2.93 -9.85 -1.11
CA ASP A 237 -2.21 -9.64 0.17
C ASP A 237 -0.74 -10.05 0.04
N ARG A 238 -0.51 -11.08 -0.78
CA ARG A 238 0.48 -12.13 -0.50
C ARG A 238 1.21 -12.63 -1.73
N GLN A 239 0.82 -12.27 -2.94
CA GLN A 239 1.50 -12.66 -4.17
C GLN A 239 1.92 -11.39 -4.94
N VAL A 240 3.19 -10.97 -4.82
CA VAL A 240 3.74 -9.79 -5.50
C VAL A 240 4.60 -10.23 -6.67
N ILE A 241 4.21 -9.90 -7.89
CA ILE A 241 5.03 -10.15 -9.08
C ILE A 241 6.12 -9.09 -9.18
N VAL A 242 7.35 -9.53 -9.37
CA VAL A 242 8.53 -8.67 -9.45
C VAL A 242 9.24 -8.91 -10.78
N LYS A 243 9.31 -7.86 -11.60
CA LYS A 243 10.03 -7.93 -12.88
C LYS A 243 11.52 -7.70 -12.65
N VAL A 244 12.26 -8.75 -12.31
CA VAL A 244 13.67 -8.63 -11.87
C VAL A 244 14.60 -8.11 -12.96
N ASN A 245 14.26 -8.28 -14.24
CA ASN A 245 15.04 -7.80 -15.38
C ASN A 245 14.56 -6.44 -15.95
N VAL A 246 13.63 -5.75 -15.27
CA VAL A 246 12.96 -4.56 -15.82
C VAL A 246 13.91 -3.45 -16.25
N ALA A 247 14.98 -3.19 -15.48
CA ALA A 247 15.95 -2.16 -15.81
C ALA A 247 16.75 -2.49 -17.09
N ASP A 248 17.14 -3.75 -17.26
CA ASP A 248 17.90 -4.19 -18.44
C ASP A 248 17.04 -4.16 -19.70
N VAL A 249 15.78 -4.60 -19.59
CA VAL A 249 14.82 -4.54 -20.69
C VAL A 249 14.53 -3.10 -21.05
N LEU A 250 14.28 -2.24 -20.05
CA LEU A 250 14.01 -0.83 -20.27
C LEU A 250 15.18 -0.15 -20.98
N ARG A 251 16.43 -0.37 -20.54
CA ARG A 251 17.63 0.18 -21.20
C ARG A 251 17.69 -0.18 -22.68
N ARG A 252 17.37 -1.43 -23.04
CA ARG A 252 17.34 -1.88 -24.45
C ARG A 252 16.20 -1.26 -25.24
N GLU A 253 15.04 -1.03 -24.62
CA GLU A 253 13.88 -0.45 -25.29
C GLU A 253 14.08 1.03 -25.58
N VAL A 254 14.57 1.80 -24.60
CA VAL A 254 14.80 3.25 -24.75
C VAL A 254 16.04 3.58 -25.56
N SER A 255 16.96 2.64 -25.76
CA SER A 255 18.13 2.81 -26.64
C SER A 255 17.81 2.58 -28.12
N ARG A 256 16.60 2.15 -28.47
CA ARG A 256 16.22 1.93 -29.88
C ARG A 256 16.23 3.27 -30.61
N ARG A 257 16.74 3.29 -31.85
CA ARG A 257 16.73 4.49 -32.71
C ARG A 257 15.32 5.03 -32.98
N THR A 258 14.31 4.18 -32.85
CA THR A 258 12.89 4.52 -33.03
C THR A 258 12.24 5.08 -31.76
N TRP A 259 12.93 5.09 -30.62
CA TRP A 259 12.39 5.63 -29.37
C TRP A 259 12.34 7.16 -29.43
N ALA A 260 11.13 7.71 -29.40
CA ALA A 260 10.89 9.15 -29.53
C ALA A 260 11.14 9.94 -28.23
N ARG A 261 11.65 9.28 -27.17
CA ARG A 261 11.87 9.89 -25.84
C ARG A 261 10.59 10.53 -25.29
N GLU A 262 9.47 9.85 -25.48
CA GLU A 262 8.19 10.28 -24.91
C GLU A 262 8.20 10.13 -23.39
N HIS A 263 7.39 10.95 -22.71
CA HIS A 263 7.28 10.92 -21.26
C HIS A 263 6.83 9.56 -20.73
N VAL A 264 7.58 9.01 -19.76
CA VAL A 264 7.27 7.75 -19.08
C VAL A 264 6.78 8.01 -17.66
N ALA A 265 5.57 7.54 -17.32
CA ALA A 265 5.03 7.67 -15.97
C ALA A 265 5.17 6.38 -15.15
N MET A 266 5.42 6.53 -13.85
CA MET A 266 5.48 5.47 -12.86
C MET A 266 4.54 5.78 -11.70
N GLY A 267 4.01 4.75 -11.04
CA GLY A 267 3.01 4.93 -9.98
C GLY A 267 1.57 5.06 -10.46
N THR A 268 1.29 4.64 -11.69
CA THR A 268 -0.04 4.67 -12.28
C THR A 268 -0.88 3.45 -11.91
N ASN A 269 -0.26 2.27 -11.83
CA ASN A 269 -0.93 1.01 -11.49
C ASN A 269 -0.54 0.47 -10.11
N THR A 270 0.75 0.52 -9.78
CA THR A 270 1.29 0.12 -8.48
C THR A 270 2.33 1.11 -8.02
N ASP A 271 2.45 1.30 -6.70
CA ASP A 271 3.44 2.22 -6.13
C ASP A 271 4.88 1.70 -6.38
N PRO A 272 5.74 2.45 -7.09
CA PRO A 272 7.12 2.06 -7.36
C PRO A 272 8.01 2.05 -6.11
N TYR A 273 7.60 2.74 -5.04
CA TYR A 273 8.30 2.84 -3.75
C TYR A 273 7.53 2.18 -2.61
N GLN A 274 6.72 1.16 -2.90
CA GLN A 274 6.16 0.29 -1.87
C GLN A 274 7.26 -0.50 -1.11
N ARG A 275 6.90 -1.13 0.02
CA ARG A 275 7.88 -1.84 0.88
C ARG A 275 8.78 -2.82 0.10
N ALA A 276 8.27 -3.50 -0.94
CA ALA A 276 9.05 -4.40 -1.82
C ALA A 276 10.31 -3.75 -2.45
N GLU A 277 10.25 -2.46 -2.77
CA GLU A 277 11.38 -1.71 -3.34
C GLU A 277 12.56 -1.55 -2.35
N GLY A 278 12.31 -1.71 -1.05
CA GLY A 278 13.37 -1.76 -0.04
C GLY A 278 14.33 -2.95 -0.25
N ARG A 279 13.77 -4.07 -0.72
CA ARG A 279 14.50 -5.31 -1.02
C ARG A 279 15.06 -5.33 -2.44
N TYR A 280 14.20 -5.13 -3.43
CA TYR A 280 14.57 -5.37 -4.83
C TYR A 280 15.36 -4.24 -5.46
N ARG A 281 15.21 -3.01 -4.97
CA ARG A 281 15.96 -1.83 -5.41
C ARG A 281 15.96 -1.67 -6.94
N LEU A 282 14.80 -1.83 -7.58
CA LEU A 282 14.69 -1.76 -9.04
C LEU A 282 14.66 -0.32 -9.55
N MET A 283 14.22 0.62 -8.72
CA MET A 283 14.04 2.02 -9.12
C MET A 283 15.32 2.73 -9.56
N PRO A 284 16.48 2.59 -8.87
CA PRO A 284 17.73 3.21 -9.32
C PRO A 284 18.08 2.86 -10.78
N GLY A 285 18.02 1.58 -11.14
CA GLY A 285 18.30 1.13 -12.51
C GLY A 285 17.29 1.61 -13.54
N ILE A 286 16.02 1.79 -13.15
CA ILE A 286 14.97 2.37 -14.01
C ILE A 286 15.24 3.87 -14.24
N ILE A 287 15.56 4.61 -13.18
CA ILE A 287 15.86 6.05 -13.24
C ILE A 287 17.07 6.29 -14.15
N GLU A 288 18.14 5.53 -13.96
CA GLU A 288 19.34 5.61 -14.79
C GLU A 288 19.06 5.28 -16.26
N ALA A 289 18.22 4.27 -16.54
CA ALA A 289 17.84 3.92 -17.90
C ALA A 289 17.09 5.05 -18.62
N LEU A 290 16.14 5.68 -17.92
CA LEU A 290 15.34 6.78 -18.48
C LEU A 290 16.19 8.04 -18.65
N ALA A 291 16.90 8.47 -17.61
CA ALA A 291 17.76 9.65 -17.66
C ALA A 291 18.87 9.50 -18.71
N GLY A 292 19.59 8.37 -18.70
CA GLY A 292 20.69 8.11 -19.63
C GLY A 292 20.28 7.99 -21.10
N SER A 293 18.99 7.80 -21.40
CA SER A 293 18.46 7.81 -22.76
C SER A 293 17.89 9.17 -23.19
N GLY A 294 17.88 10.17 -22.30
CA GLY A 294 17.22 11.45 -22.52
C GLY A 294 15.70 11.39 -22.43
N THR A 295 15.15 10.35 -21.78
CA THR A 295 13.71 10.14 -21.67
C THR A 295 13.14 10.86 -20.44
N PRO A 296 12.23 11.84 -20.60
CA PRO A 296 11.56 12.50 -19.48
C PRO A 296 10.65 11.51 -18.74
N PHE A 297 10.51 11.68 -17.43
CA PHE A 297 9.69 10.77 -16.64
C PHE A 297 9.05 11.43 -15.41
N SER A 298 8.04 10.75 -14.87
CA SER A 298 7.42 11.14 -13.60
C SER A 298 7.15 9.96 -12.69
N ILE A 299 7.22 10.21 -11.38
CA ILE A 299 6.94 9.23 -10.33
C ILE A 299 5.80 9.74 -9.47
N LEU A 300 4.73 8.98 -9.33
CA LEU A 300 3.68 9.19 -8.33
C LEU A 300 3.81 8.13 -7.22
N THR A 301 3.80 8.53 -5.96
CA THR A 301 3.96 7.58 -4.84
C THR A 301 3.21 8.01 -3.57
N LYS A 302 2.86 7.03 -2.74
CA LYS A 302 2.50 7.19 -1.33
C LYS A 302 3.68 6.80 -0.41
N GLY A 303 4.65 6.05 -0.93
CA GLY A 303 5.80 5.51 -0.21
C GLY A 303 6.88 6.56 0.11
N THR A 304 7.38 6.54 1.35
CA THR A 304 8.47 7.42 1.80
C THR A 304 9.85 6.95 1.37
N LEU A 305 9.96 5.73 0.82
CA LEU A 305 11.23 5.16 0.34
C LEU A 305 11.84 5.96 -0.82
N LEU A 306 11.04 6.75 -1.55
CA LEU A 306 11.51 7.73 -2.53
C LEU A 306 12.64 8.60 -1.97
N ARG A 307 12.63 8.90 -0.66
CA ARG A 307 13.65 9.71 0.01
C ARG A 307 15.08 9.17 -0.22
N ARG A 308 15.23 7.85 -0.30
CA ARG A 308 16.51 7.15 -0.58
C ARG A 308 17.12 7.61 -1.91
N ASP A 309 16.28 7.79 -2.92
CA ASP A 309 16.70 7.99 -4.31
C ASP A 309 16.66 9.48 -4.72
N LEU A 310 16.36 10.41 -3.80
CA LEU A 310 16.39 11.85 -4.08
C LEU A 310 17.73 12.35 -4.65
N PRO A 311 18.92 11.91 -4.18
CA PRO A 311 20.19 12.31 -4.80
C PRO A 311 20.31 11.84 -6.26
N LEU A 312 19.77 10.66 -6.58
CA LEU A 312 19.75 10.15 -7.95
C LEU A 312 18.76 10.92 -8.82
N LEU A 313 17.56 11.18 -8.31
CA LEU A 313 16.53 11.96 -9.00
C LEU A 313 16.97 13.41 -9.25
N ARG A 314 17.71 14.01 -8.30
CA ARG A 314 18.31 15.34 -8.48
C ARG A 314 19.29 15.37 -9.64
N ARG A 315 20.18 14.36 -9.73
CA ARG A 315 21.11 14.22 -10.87
C ARG A 315 20.37 13.96 -12.17
N ALA A 316 19.40 13.05 -12.19
CA ALA A 316 18.59 12.79 -13.38
C ALA A 316 17.85 14.05 -13.88
N ALA A 317 17.43 14.93 -12.97
CA ALA A 317 16.78 16.18 -13.31
C ALA A 317 17.72 17.22 -13.97
N GLU A 318 19.04 17.01 -13.92
CA GLU A 318 20.02 17.82 -14.66
C GLU A 318 20.00 17.46 -16.16
N ASP A 319 19.66 16.21 -16.51
CA ASP A 319 19.66 15.69 -17.89
C ASP A 319 18.28 15.71 -18.55
N VAL A 320 17.22 15.38 -17.79
CA VAL A 320 15.86 15.22 -18.31
C VAL A 320 14.81 15.84 -17.40
N PRO A 321 13.64 16.25 -17.91
CA PRO A 321 12.51 16.60 -17.07
C PRO A 321 12.09 15.45 -16.15
N VAL A 322 12.12 15.70 -14.83
CA VAL A 322 11.68 14.76 -13.78
C VAL A 322 10.51 15.35 -13.00
N GLY A 323 9.36 14.68 -13.05
CA GLY A 323 8.19 15.01 -12.23
C GLY A 323 8.08 14.13 -10.99
N ILE A 324 7.87 14.74 -9.81
CA ILE A 324 7.59 13.99 -8.57
C ILE A 324 6.19 14.33 -8.09
N GLY A 325 5.42 13.27 -7.84
CA GLY A 325 4.06 13.29 -7.34
C GLY A 325 3.95 12.55 -6.00
N VAL A 326 3.33 13.18 -5.00
CA VAL A 326 3.00 12.52 -3.73
C VAL A 326 1.49 12.47 -3.56
N SER A 327 0.93 11.28 -3.30
CA SER A 327 -0.51 11.13 -3.03
C SER A 327 -0.81 11.34 -1.54
N LEU A 328 -1.57 12.38 -1.23
CA LEU A 328 -1.98 12.73 0.14
C LEU A 328 -3.36 13.40 0.11
N ALA A 329 -4.41 12.68 0.49
CA ALA A 329 -5.79 13.17 0.39
C ALA A 329 -6.46 13.47 1.75
N LEU A 330 -5.77 13.21 2.85
CA LEU A 330 -6.34 13.25 4.19
C LEU A 330 -5.24 13.57 5.22
N LEU A 331 -5.60 14.40 6.21
CA LEU A 331 -4.74 14.73 7.35
C LEU A 331 -5.17 14.01 8.63
N ASP A 332 -6.44 13.63 8.72
CA ASP A 332 -7.00 12.94 9.87
C ASP A 332 -6.36 11.56 10.00
N GLU A 333 -5.59 11.35 11.06
CA GLU A 333 -4.89 10.09 11.29
C GLU A 333 -5.83 8.93 11.63
N THR A 334 -6.99 9.19 12.23
CA THR A 334 -7.97 8.16 12.56
C THR A 334 -8.64 7.66 11.28
N LEU A 335 -9.07 8.58 10.42
CA LEU A 335 -9.61 8.23 9.11
C LEU A 335 -8.54 7.60 8.21
N HIS A 336 -7.28 8.09 8.26
CA HIS A 336 -6.13 7.47 7.57
C HIS A 336 -5.98 6.00 7.94
N ARG A 337 -5.92 5.71 9.24
CA ARG A 337 -5.76 4.35 9.77
C ARG A 337 -6.92 3.44 9.36
N SER A 338 -8.11 4.00 9.20
CA SER A 338 -9.29 3.24 8.79
C SER A 338 -9.30 2.96 7.28
N VAL A 339 -8.95 3.95 6.44
CA VAL A 339 -9.11 3.87 4.98
C VAL A 339 -7.87 3.37 4.24
N GLU A 340 -6.66 3.75 4.67
CA GLU A 340 -5.41 3.38 3.99
C GLU A 340 -4.27 2.96 4.97
N PRO A 341 -4.52 1.97 5.87
CA PRO A 341 -3.64 1.64 7.00
C PRO A 341 -2.20 1.24 6.66
N GLY A 342 -1.95 0.64 5.49
CA GLY A 342 -0.58 0.21 5.13
C GLY A 342 0.21 1.25 4.34
N THR A 343 -0.28 2.49 4.28
CA THR A 343 0.45 3.62 3.68
C THR A 343 1.11 4.48 4.76
N PRO A 344 2.21 5.19 4.45
CA PRO A 344 2.80 6.14 5.37
C PRO A 344 1.79 7.18 5.87
N THR A 345 1.92 7.58 7.14
CA THR A 345 1.01 8.54 7.77
C THR A 345 0.96 9.87 7.01
N PRO A 346 -0.11 10.67 7.16
CA PRO A 346 -0.18 12.01 6.57
C PRO A 346 1.05 12.85 6.89
N LYS A 347 1.51 12.81 8.15
CA LYS A 347 2.74 13.50 8.59
C LYS A 347 3.96 13.02 7.82
N ALA A 348 4.17 11.71 7.68
CA ALA A 348 5.31 11.16 6.96
C ALA A 348 5.30 11.54 5.47
N ARG A 349 4.11 11.64 4.85
CA ARG A 349 3.96 12.11 3.47
C ARG A 349 4.23 13.61 3.33
N LEU A 350 3.82 14.44 4.30
CA LEU A 350 4.21 15.85 4.36
C LEU A 350 5.73 16.02 4.51
N ASP A 351 6.38 15.19 5.34
CA ASP A 351 7.83 15.19 5.49
C ASP A 351 8.56 14.75 4.21
N LEU A 352 7.97 13.82 3.45
CA LEU A 352 8.47 13.47 2.12
C LEU A 352 8.41 14.66 1.16
N ILE A 353 7.27 15.38 1.13
CA ILE A 353 7.11 16.59 0.30
C ILE A 353 8.20 17.61 0.65
N ARG A 354 8.41 17.88 1.94
CA ARG A 354 9.49 18.77 2.40
C ARG A 354 10.87 18.28 1.94
N ALA A 355 11.14 16.99 2.03
CA ALA A 355 12.42 16.41 1.61
C ALA A 355 12.65 16.53 0.09
N VAL A 356 11.61 16.31 -0.73
CA VAL A 356 11.68 16.50 -2.19
C VAL A 356 12.03 17.96 -2.51
N ARG A 357 11.37 18.90 -1.83
CA ARG A 357 11.62 20.33 -2.02
C ARG A 357 12.99 20.78 -1.55
N ALA A 358 13.45 20.26 -0.41
CA ALA A 358 14.81 20.49 0.09
C ALA A 358 15.89 19.96 -0.88
N ALA A 359 15.58 18.93 -1.67
CA ALA A 359 16.44 18.44 -2.74
C ALA A 359 16.40 19.29 -4.03
N GLY A 360 15.62 20.37 -4.06
CA GLY A 360 15.47 21.27 -5.21
C GLY A 360 14.48 20.80 -6.28
N LEU A 361 13.78 19.68 -6.06
CA LEU A 361 12.91 19.06 -7.06
C LEU A 361 11.46 19.56 -6.94
N PRO A 362 10.72 19.75 -8.06
CA PRO A 362 9.28 20.05 -7.99
C PRO A 362 8.52 18.86 -7.40
N CYS A 363 7.49 19.14 -6.59
CA CYS A 363 6.63 18.14 -5.96
C CYS A 363 5.16 18.51 -6.15
N THR A 364 4.49 17.86 -7.09
CA THR A 364 3.03 17.94 -7.22
C THR A 364 2.37 17.03 -6.18
N VAL A 365 1.31 17.48 -5.54
CA VAL A 365 0.54 16.63 -4.62
C VAL A 365 -0.79 16.25 -5.25
N LEU A 366 -1.07 14.94 -5.24
CA LEU A 366 -2.35 14.41 -5.69
C LEU A 366 -3.25 14.20 -4.47
N LEU A 367 -4.26 15.05 -4.32
CA LEU A 367 -5.35 14.87 -3.37
C LEU A 367 -6.31 13.83 -3.94
N ALA A 368 -5.95 12.55 -3.84
CA ALA A 368 -6.80 11.45 -4.27
C ALA A 368 -6.64 10.19 -3.40
N PRO A 369 -7.74 9.48 -3.11
CA PRO A 369 -9.12 9.87 -3.42
C PRO A 369 -9.66 10.91 -2.42
N ILE A 370 -10.38 11.93 -2.91
CA ILE A 370 -11.27 12.73 -2.04
C ILE A 370 -12.55 11.92 -1.80
N LEU A 371 -12.84 11.63 -0.53
CA LEU A 371 -13.93 10.77 -0.08
C LEU A 371 -15.20 11.60 0.22
N PRO A 372 -16.31 11.39 -0.51
CA PRO A 372 -17.56 12.13 -0.29
C PRO A 372 -18.08 12.04 1.15
N GLY A 373 -18.43 13.18 1.74
CA GLY A 373 -18.90 13.27 3.14
C GLY A 373 -17.86 12.96 4.21
N LEU A 374 -16.61 12.64 3.83
CA LEU A 374 -15.55 12.23 4.75
C LEU A 374 -14.33 13.15 4.71
N THR A 375 -13.93 13.62 3.52
CA THR A 375 -12.74 14.47 3.35
C THR A 375 -12.99 15.66 2.43
N ASP A 376 -14.25 15.96 2.12
CA ASP A 376 -14.68 16.95 1.13
C ASP A 376 -15.38 18.18 1.74
N SER A 377 -15.39 18.30 3.08
CA SER A 377 -15.89 19.51 3.74
C SER A 377 -14.92 20.69 3.54
N GLU A 378 -15.45 21.91 3.54
CA GLU A 378 -14.65 23.16 3.41
C GLU A 378 -13.47 23.18 4.38
N LYS A 379 -13.72 22.87 5.65
CA LYS A 379 -12.72 22.89 6.71
C LYS A 379 -11.60 21.89 6.43
N GLN A 380 -11.94 20.69 5.98
CA GLN A 380 -10.96 19.64 5.69
C GLN A 380 -10.14 19.97 4.45
N LEU A 381 -10.79 20.41 3.36
CA LEU A 381 -10.10 20.78 2.12
C LEU A 381 -9.17 21.97 2.33
N SER A 382 -9.63 23.01 3.02
CA SER A 382 -8.82 24.18 3.38
C SER A 382 -7.59 23.78 4.21
N ALA A 383 -7.77 22.97 5.26
CA ALA A 383 -6.67 22.51 6.10
C ALA A 383 -5.68 21.62 5.34
N LEU A 384 -6.17 20.74 4.49
CA LEU A 384 -5.34 19.86 3.66
C LEU A 384 -4.50 20.65 2.66
N VAL A 385 -5.11 21.59 1.93
CA VAL A 385 -4.39 22.45 0.97
C VAL A 385 -3.36 23.31 1.69
N ALA A 386 -3.70 23.91 2.84
CA ALA A 386 -2.76 24.69 3.63
C ALA A 386 -1.55 23.86 4.09
N ALA A 387 -1.78 22.67 4.67
CA ALA A 387 -0.69 21.80 5.13
C ALA A 387 0.23 21.36 3.98
N VAL A 388 -0.34 21.09 2.82
CA VAL A 388 0.40 20.72 1.61
C VAL A 388 1.21 21.91 1.06
N ALA A 389 0.64 23.11 1.09
CA ALA A 389 1.34 24.36 0.74
C ALA A 389 2.52 24.60 1.67
N ASP A 390 2.32 24.46 2.98
CA ASP A 390 3.34 24.65 4.02
C ASP A 390 4.47 23.61 3.93
N ALA A 391 4.18 22.41 3.42
CA ALA A 391 5.21 21.42 3.11
C ALA A 391 6.05 21.77 1.87
N GLY A 392 5.66 22.81 1.11
CA GLY A 392 6.38 23.33 -0.04
C GLY A 392 5.94 22.75 -1.38
N ALA A 393 4.76 22.14 -1.46
CA ALA A 393 4.23 21.61 -2.71
C ALA A 393 4.25 22.66 -3.83
N THR A 394 4.47 22.19 -5.05
CA THR A 394 4.62 23.05 -6.23
C THR A 394 3.39 23.08 -7.13
N GLY A 395 2.40 22.28 -6.79
CA GLY A 395 1.15 22.17 -7.51
C GLY A 395 0.28 21.11 -6.84
N ILE A 396 -1.02 21.22 -7.03
CA ILE A 396 -1.99 20.24 -6.55
C ILE A 396 -2.87 19.79 -7.71
N SER A 397 -3.14 18.49 -7.76
CA SER A 397 -4.27 17.93 -8.52
C SER A 397 -5.19 17.19 -7.56
N HIS A 398 -6.48 17.12 -7.87
CA HIS A 398 -7.45 16.45 -7.01
C HIS A 398 -8.37 15.55 -7.83
N ILE A 399 -8.70 14.38 -7.28
CA ILE A 399 -9.61 13.43 -7.93
C ILE A 399 -10.56 12.88 -6.86
N PRO A 400 -11.88 12.89 -7.10
CA PRO A 400 -12.82 12.23 -6.21
C PRO A 400 -12.61 10.72 -6.23
N LEU A 401 -13.09 10.04 -5.18
CA LEU A 401 -13.07 8.58 -5.11
C LEU A 401 -13.66 7.96 -6.39
N HIS A 402 -12.98 6.94 -6.90
CA HIS A 402 -13.37 6.13 -8.04
C HIS A 402 -13.57 4.69 -7.56
N LEU A 403 -14.79 4.17 -7.71
CA LEU A 403 -15.23 2.89 -7.12
C LEU A 403 -15.47 1.84 -8.20
N ARG A 404 -14.40 1.21 -8.69
CA ARG A 404 -14.48 0.09 -9.64
C ARG A 404 -15.09 -1.17 -9.00
N PRO A 405 -15.67 -2.08 -9.80
CA PRO A 405 -15.99 -3.42 -9.33
C PRO A 405 -14.80 -4.09 -8.63
N GLY A 406 -15.05 -4.84 -7.57
CA GLY A 406 -14.07 -5.39 -6.64
C GLY A 406 -13.72 -4.43 -5.50
N ALA A 407 -13.32 -3.20 -5.83
CA ALA A 407 -12.99 -2.18 -4.81
C ALA A 407 -14.26 -1.56 -4.19
N ARG A 408 -15.34 -1.47 -4.98
CA ARG A 408 -16.63 -0.93 -4.55
C ARG A 408 -17.23 -1.73 -3.41
N GLU A 409 -17.30 -3.04 -3.54
CA GLU A 409 -17.95 -3.95 -2.59
C GLU A 409 -17.21 -3.88 -1.24
N TRP A 410 -15.88 -3.91 -1.28
CA TRP A 410 -15.06 -3.75 -0.08
C TRP A 410 -15.24 -2.37 0.57
N TYR A 411 -15.18 -1.30 -0.23
CA TYR A 411 -15.32 0.06 0.28
C TYR A 411 -16.72 0.32 0.84
N LEU A 412 -17.77 -0.18 0.19
CA LEU A 412 -19.14 -0.04 0.68
C LEU A 412 -19.38 -0.88 1.93
N GLY A 413 -18.82 -2.08 2.04
CA GLY A 413 -18.87 -2.86 3.29
C GLY A 413 -18.15 -2.15 4.44
N TRP A 414 -16.98 -1.57 4.19
CA TRP A 414 -16.31 -0.70 5.17
C TRP A 414 -17.17 0.52 5.53
N LEU A 415 -17.78 1.16 4.54
CA LEU A 415 -18.61 2.36 4.74
C LEU A 415 -19.89 2.01 5.53
N GLU A 416 -20.51 0.86 5.27
CA GLU A 416 -21.67 0.34 6.01
C GLU A 416 -21.32 0.08 7.47
N ALA A 417 -20.18 -0.56 7.73
CA ALA A 417 -19.74 -0.86 9.09
C ALA A 417 -19.33 0.39 9.89
N THR A 418 -18.74 1.40 9.24
CA THR A 418 -18.12 2.55 9.95
C THR A 418 -18.92 3.84 9.87
N ARG A 419 -19.62 4.08 8.76
CA ARG A 419 -20.37 5.32 8.45
C ARG A 419 -21.65 5.00 7.66
N PRO A 420 -22.57 4.19 8.24
CA PRO A 420 -23.80 3.80 7.55
C PRO A 420 -24.67 5.00 7.17
N ASP A 421 -24.53 6.12 7.89
CA ASP A 421 -25.17 7.40 7.59
C ASP A 421 -24.82 7.94 6.18
N LEU A 422 -23.67 7.55 5.63
CA LEU A 422 -23.22 7.98 4.32
C LEU A 422 -23.63 7.03 3.18
N LEU A 423 -24.08 5.81 3.46
CA LEU A 423 -24.46 4.85 2.42
C LEU A 423 -25.45 5.42 1.38
N PRO A 424 -26.53 6.13 1.77
CA PRO A 424 -27.46 6.70 0.79
C PRO A 424 -26.79 7.74 -0.13
N LEU A 425 -25.79 8.47 0.38
CA LEU A 425 -25.01 9.43 -0.43
C LEU A 425 -24.21 8.68 -1.49
N TYR A 426 -23.48 7.63 -1.10
CA TYR A 426 -22.63 6.88 -2.02
C TYR A 426 -23.46 6.12 -3.07
N GLN A 427 -24.58 5.52 -2.69
CA GLN A 427 -25.52 4.91 -3.62
C GLN A 427 -25.98 5.92 -4.68
N ARG A 428 -26.35 7.15 -4.29
CA ARG A 428 -26.73 8.20 -5.24
C ARG A 428 -25.56 8.67 -6.11
N LEU A 429 -24.37 8.87 -5.53
CA LEU A 429 -23.22 9.40 -6.25
C LEU A 429 -22.64 8.42 -7.28
N TYR A 430 -22.76 7.12 -7.03
CA TYR A 430 -22.12 6.06 -7.81
C TYR A 430 -23.11 5.10 -8.51
N HIS A 431 -24.41 5.44 -8.56
CA HIS A 431 -25.42 4.62 -9.23
C HIS A 431 -25.09 4.33 -10.71
N GLY A 432 -24.51 5.31 -11.41
CA GLY A 432 -24.21 5.22 -12.85
C GLY A 432 -22.87 4.56 -13.19
N GLY A 433 -22.19 3.93 -12.22
CA GLY A 433 -20.92 3.23 -12.44
C GLY A 433 -19.77 3.74 -11.56
N SER A 434 -18.53 3.40 -11.93
CA SER A 434 -17.35 3.58 -11.08
C SER A 434 -16.99 5.04 -10.78
N TYR A 435 -17.44 5.97 -11.63
CA TYR A 435 -17.19 7.40 -11.47
C TYR A 435 -18.32 8.07 -10.69
N SER A 436 -17.97 8.99 -9.79
CA SER A 436 -18.97 9.82 -9.10
C SER A 436 -19.69 10.73 -10.09
N HIS A 437 -20.97 11.02 -9.86
CA HIS A 437 -21.79 11.83 -10.76
C HIS A 437 -21.15 13.20 -11.11
N GLN A 438 -21.30 13.67 -12.36
CA GLN A 438 -20.67 14.91 -12.87
C GLN A 438 -20.93 16.12 -11.96
N ARG A 439 -22.16 16.27 -11.46
CA ARG A 439 -22.53 17.36 -10.52
C ARG A 439 -21.66 17.41 -9.28
N TYR A 440 -21.29 16.26 -8.70
CA TYR A 440 -20.40 16.21 -7.55
C TYR A 440 -18.97 16.61 -7.91
N ARG A 441 -18.49 16.20 -9.09
CA ARG A 441 -17.16 16.61 -9.58
C ARG A 441 -17.06 18.12 -9.79
N ASP A 442 -18.10 18.72 -10.35
CA ASP A 442 -18.17 20.17 -10.56
C ASP A 442 -18.24 20.94 -9.23
N TRP A 443 -19.08 20.46 -8.30
CA TRP A 443 -19.16 21.01 -6.95
C TRP A 443 -17.81 20.93 -6.20
N LEU A 444 -17.15 19.77 -6.26
CA LEU A 444 -15.84 19.58 -5.60
C LEU A 444 -14.77 20.49 -6.22
N ARG A 445 -14.75 20.62 -7.55
CA ARG A 445 -13.84 21.54 -8.24
C ARG A 445 -14.05 22.99 -7.80
N ALA A 446 -15.31 23.44 -7.76
CA ALA A 446 -15.65 24.80 -7.30
C ALA A 446 -15.23 25.05 -5.85
N ARG A 447 -15.20 24.00 -5.02
CA ARG A 447 -14.78 24.07 -3.62
C ARG A 447 -13.27 24.10 -3.41
N VAL A 448 -12.51 23.34 -4.20
CA VAL A 448 -11.04 23.22 -4.04
C VAL A 448 -10.28 24.40 -4.66
N GLU A 449 -10.65 24.83 -5.86
CA GLU A 449 -9.95 25.84 -6.65
C GLU A 449 -9.72 27.21 -5.93
N PRO A 450 -10.64 27.75 -5.09
CA PRO A 450 -10.34 28.95 -4.28
C PRO A 450 -9.14 28.78 -3.35
N HIS A 451 -8.97 27.61 -2.74
CA HIS A 451 -7.82 27.30 -1.90
C HIS A 451 -6.54 27.16 -2.73
N LEU A 452 -6.62 26.55 -3.92
CA LEU A 452 -5.46 26.43 -4.81
C LEU A 452 -4.95 27.80 -5.25
N ARG A 453 -5.84 28.72 -5.66
CA ARG A 453 -5.48 30.10 -5.99
C ARG A 453 -4.86 30.83 -4.80
N ARG A 454 -5.45 30.72 -3.61
CA ARG A 454 -4.94 31.38 -2.39
C ARG A 454 -3.49 30.99 -2.09
N HIS A 455 -3.12 29.72 -2.35
CA HIS A 455 -1.78 29.20 -2.09
C HIS A 455 -0.88 29.16 -3.34
N ARG A 456 -1.33 29.65 -4.50
CA ARG A 456 -0.61 29.60 -5.80
C ARG A 456 -0.20 28.18 -6.21
N LEU A 457 -1.10 27.21 -6.04
CA LEU A 457 -0.86 25.77 -6.23
C LEU A 457 -1.54 25.16 -7.46
N ARG A 458 -1.88 25.98 -8.45
CA ARG A 458 -2.40 25.51 -9.75
C ARG A 458 -1.24 24.96 -10.60
N ALA A 459 -1.51 24.54 -11.84
CA ALA A 459 -0.46 24.32 -12.83
C ALA A 459 -0.12 25.61 -13.60
N ASP A 460 -0.86 26.69 -13.32
CA ASP A 460 -1.21 27.74 -14.28
C ASP A 460 -0.94 29.17 -13.76
N ASP A 461 -0.63 29.36 -12.47
CA ASP A 461 -0.32 30.67 -11.87
C ASP A 461 1.21 30.93 -11.89
N GLU A 462 1.73 31.48 -12.98
CA GLU A 462 2.91 32.36 -12.93
C GLU A 462 2.45 33.83 -12.91
N PRO A 463 3.21 34.76 -12.30
CA PRO A 463 2.99 36.18 -12.50
C PRO A 463 3.24 36.49 -13.98
N ALA A 464 2.27 37.11 -14.65
CA ALA A 464 2.49 37.66 -15.96
C ALA A 464 3.48 38.83 -15.85
N ASP A 465 4.76 38.59 -16.11
CA ASP A 465 5.71 39.69 -16.37
C ASP A 465 5.29 40.40 -17.67
N GLU A 466 5.32 41.73 -17.61
CA GLU A 466 4.83 42.68 -18.61
C GLU A 466 5.41 42.45 -20.02
N PRO A 467 4.67 42.83 -21.09
CA PRO A 467 5.11 42.61 -22.46
C PRO A 467 6.20 43.63 -22.84
N ALA A 468 7.45 43.17 -22.93
CA ALA A 468 8.49 43.89 -23.65
C ALA A 468 8.49 43.45 -25.13
N ASP A 469 8.29 44.45 -25.97
CA ASP A 469 8.33 44.49 -27.43
C ASP A 469 9.60 43.87 -28.05
N GLY A 470 9.47 43.39 -29.29
CA GLY A 470 10.55 43.35 -30.28
C GLY A 470 11.53 42.16 -30.24
N THR A 471 11.33 41.22 -31.18
CA THR A 471 12.34 40.43 -31.92
C THR A 471 13.55 39.84 -31.18
N LEU A 472 13.69 38.50 -31.16
CA LEU A 472 14.89 37.73 -31.60
C LEU A 472 14.89 36.25 -31.14
N ASP A 473 15.16 35.37 -32.11
CA ASP A 473 15.86 34.07 -32.06
C ASP A 473 15.35 32.91 -31.16
N ASP A 474 14.64 31.96 -31.80
CA ASP A 474 14.00 30.75 -31.23
C ASP A 474 14.97 29.57 -30.98
N ARG A 475 16.23 29.81 -30.60
CA ARG A 475 17.22 28.70 -30.42
C ARG A 475 17.90 28.60 -29.07
N ARG A 476 17.54 29.44 -28.08
CA ARG A 476 18.12 29.38 -26.72
C ARG A 476 17.16 29.72 -25.59
N ARG A 477 15.93 29.18 -25.59
CA ARG A 477 15.11 29.15 -24.36
C ARG A 477 15.48 27.93 -23.50
N PRO A 478 15.93 28.09 -22.25
CA PRO A 478 16.13 26.95 -21.36
C PRO A 478 14.77 26.31 -21.08
N LEU A 479 14.67 25.00 -21.30
CA LEU A 479 13.46 24.20 -21.03
C LEU A 479 13.28 23.99 -19.52
N HIS A 480 13.16 25.08 -18.76
CA HIS A 480 12.73 24.99 -17.37
C HIS A 480 11.19 25.00 -17.31
N GLY A 481 10.63 23.90 -16.80
CA GLY A 481 9.35 23.93 -16.09
C GLY A 481 8.07 23.92 -16.94
N LYS A 482 7.79 22.86 -17.71
CA LYS A 482 6.38 22.49 -17.95
C LYS A 482 5.94 21.57 -16.81
N ARG A 483 5.27 22.16 -15.79
CA ARG A 483 4.66 21.43 -14.68
C ARG A 483 3.36 20.74 -15.10
N TRP A 484 3.03 19.68 -14.36
CA TRP A 484 1.83 18.85 -14.56
C TRP A 484 0.54 19.65 -14.39
N GLY A 485 -0.37 19.56 -15.37
CA GLY A 485 -1.75 20.03 -15.29
C GLY A 485 -2.61 19.44 -16.43
N PRO A 486 -3.78 18.84 -16.14
CA PRO A 486 -4.71 18.40 -17.18
C PRO A 486 -5.52 19.57 -17.74
N ARG A 487 -5.53 19.76 -19.06
CA ARG A 487 -6.59 20.52 -19.74
C ARG A 487 -7.81 19.61 -19.88
N LEU A 488 -8.94 19.95 -19.27
CA LEU A 488 -10.20 19.23 -19.41
C LEU A 488 -11.25 20.12 -20.10
N THR A 489 -11.60 19.78 -21.34
CA THR A 489 -12.66 20.41 -22.15
C THR A 489 -13.26 19.36 -23.11
N PRO A 490 -14.22 18.52 -22.68
CA PRO A 490 -14.70 17.38 -23.46
C PRO A 490 -16.01 17.66 -24.23
N GLU A 491 -16.10 17.14 -25.46
CA GLU A 491 -17.34 16.84 -26.18
C GLU A 491 -17.30 15.34 -26.58
N PRO A 492 -18.37 14.54 -26.40
CA PRO A 492 -18.29 13.08 -26.51
C PRO A 492 -18.57 12.55 -27.93
N ALA A 493 -17.83 11.52 -28.35
CA ALA A 493 -18.11 10.72 -29.54
C ALA A 493 -18.35 9.24 -29.15
N PRO A 494 -19.15 8.47 -29.92
CA PRO A 494 -19.72 7.19 -29.49
C PRO A 494 -18.72 6.02 -29.51
N ALA A 495 -18.99 5.02 -28.67
CA ALA A 495 -18.10 3.90 -28.35
C ALA A 495 -18.22 2.71 -29.33
N GLU A 496 -17.09 2.08 -29.66
CA GLU A 496 -17.01 0.73 -30.24
C GLU A 496 -16.29 -0.25 -29.29
N PRO A 497 -16.63 -1.56 -29.32
CA PRO A 497 -16.18 -2.53 -28.33
C PRO A 497 -14.89 -3.26 -28.76
N GLY A 498 -13.83 -3.21 -27.95
CA GLY A 498 -12.66 -4.06 -28.14
C GLY A 498 -11.41 -3.61 -27.37
N GLN A 499 -10.95 -4.47 -26.46
CA GLN A 499 -9.73 -4.37 -25.64
C GLN A 499 -9.72 -3.30 -24.53
N GLU A 500 -10.28 -3.67 -23.39
CA GLU A 500 -10.28 -2.91 -22.13
C GLU A 500 -8.88 -2.85 -21.50
N ALA A 501 -8.12 -1.85 -21.90
CA ALA A 501 -6.97 -1.39 -21.15
C ALA A 501 -7.41 -0.31 -20.13
N LEU A 502 -7.93 -0.82 -19.00
CA LEU A 502 -8.00 -0.26 -17.65
C LEU A 502 -7.74 1.24 -17.47
N PHE A 503 -8.77 2.06 -17.71
CA PHE A 503 -8.93 3.44 -17.21
C PHE A 503 -10.39 3.71 -16.84
#